data_AF-A0A1H6XXG2-F1
#
_entry.id   AF-A0A1H6XXG2-F1
#
_cell.length_a   1.000
_cell.length_b   1.000
_cell.length_c   1.000
_cell.angle_alpha   90.00
_cell.angle_beta   90.00
_cell.angle_gamma   90.00
#
_symmetry.space_group_name_H-M   'P 1'
#
loop_
_entity.id
_entity.type
_entity.pdbx_description
1 polymer ?
#
loop_
_entity_poly.entity_id
_entity_poly.type
_entity_poly.pdbx_seq_one_letter_code
_entity_poly.pdbx_strand_id
1 'polypeptide(L)' 'MQIHLDQKDARIIGQDLLEYAETLSEALGMDTFRIQEEMQSGDLNHLIITFNYYFGEYIELLDSDHRIGS' A
#
# COMPACT_ATOMS: atom_id res chain seq x y z
N MET A 1 3.10 -16.22 6.59
CA MET A 1 3.41 -16.14 5.15
C MET A 1 4.32 -14.94 5.00
N GLN A 2 5.58 -15.11 4.57
CA GLN A 2 6.54 -14.00 4.44
C GLN A 2 6.77 -13.73 2.96
N ILE A 3 6.66 -12.47 2.54
CA ILE A 3 6.89 -12.02 1.16
C ILE A 3 8.26 -11.34 1.13
N HIS A 4 9.19 -11.90 0.36
CA HIS A 4 10.49 -11.28 0.07
C HIS A 4 10.30 -10.25 -1.04
N LEU A 5 10.65 -8.99 -0.81
CA LEU A 5 10.68 -7.95 -1.82
C LEU A 5 12.07 -7.91 -2.48
N ASP A 6 12.25 -8.55 -3.64
CA ASP A 6 13.41 -8.35 -4.50
C ASP A 6 13.11 -7.20 -5.49
N GLN A 7 14.10 -6.46 -6.00
CA GLN A 7 13.86 -5.25 -6.80
C GLN A 7 13.18 -5.49 -8.17
N LYS A 8 12.91 -6.75 -8.56
CA LYS A 8 11.99 -7.11 -9.65
C LYS A 8 10.51 -7.03 -9.28
N ASP A 9 10.20 -6.99 -7.98
CA ASP A 9 8.85 -7.02 -7.41
C ASP A 9 8.19 -5.64 -7.32
N ALA A 10 8.90 -4.54 -7.60
CA ALA A 10 8.37 -3.17 -7.52
C ALA A 10 7.02 -2.99 -8.26
N ARG A 11 6.86 -3.64 -9.41
CA ARG A 11 5.61 -3.61 -10.18
C ARG A 11 4.52 -4.49 -9.58
N ILE A 12 4.91 -5.62 -9.02
CA ILE A 12 4.02 -6.59 -8.36
C ILE A 12 3.49 -5.96 -7.07
N ILE A 13 4.36 -5.38 -6.24
CA ILE A 13 4.03 -4.62 -5.03
C ILE A 13 3.07 -3.47 -5.34
N GLY A 14 3.29 -2.74 -6.45
CA GLY A 14 2.39 -1.67 -6.87
C GLY A 14 0.98 -2.18 -7.20
N GLN A 15 0.86 -3.32 -7.90
CA GLN A 15 -0.45 -3.93 -8.17
C GLN A 15 -1.10 -4.45 -6.90
N ASP A 16 -0.36 -5.16 -6.05
CA ASP A 16 -0.87 -5.68 -4.78
C ASP A 16 -1.39 -4.56 -3.89
N LEU A 17 -0.65 -3.45 -3.76
CA LEU A 17 -1.06 -2.28 -2.98
C LEU A 17 -2.33 -1.62 -3.55
N LEU A 18 -2.51 -1.58 -4.88
CA LEU A 18 -3.73 -1.06 -5.48
C LEU A 18 -4.95 -1.94 -5.18
N GLU A 19 -4.79 -3.26 -5.26
CA GLU A 19 -5.85 -4.22 -4.92
C GLU A 19 -6.21 -4.17 -3.43
N TYR A 20 -5.20 -4.02 -2.57
CA TYR A 20 -5.41 -3.78 -1.14
C TYR A 20 -6.12 -2.46 -0.88
N ALA A 21 -5.70 -1.38 -1.57
CA ALA A 21 -6.34 -0.09 -1.44
C ALA A 21 -7.82 -0.16 -1.81
N GLU A 22 -8.17 -0.86 -2.90
CA GLU A 22 -9.55 -1.08 -3.33
C GLU A 22 -10.39 -1.74 -2.25
N THR A 23 -9.91 -2.89 -1.77
CA THR A 23 -10.63 -3.69 -0.78
C THR A 23 -10.81 -2.91 0.53
N LEU A 24 -9.78 -2.18 0.96
CA LEU A 24 -9.82 -1.39 2.19
C LEU A 24 -10.73 -0.18 2.05
N SER A 25 -10.65 0.57 0.94
CA SER A 25 -11.51 1.72 0.74
C SER A 25 -12.97 1.32 0.61
N GLU A 26 -13.28 0.19 -0.04
CA GLU A 26 -14.65 -0.35 -0.06
C GLU A 26 -15.12 -0.78 1.33
N ALA A 27 -14.28 -1.48 2.10
CA ALA A 27 -14.62 -1.93 3.45
C ALA A 27 -14.82 -0.77 4.45
N LEU A 28 -14.05 0.31 4.29
CA LEU A 28 -14.13 1.52 5.11
C LEU A 28 -15.20 2.51 4.61
N GLY A 29 -15.77 2.29 3.42
CA GLY A 29 -16.75 3.20 2.80
C GLY A 29 -16.13 4.51 2.31
N MET A 30 -14.86 4.49 1.90
CA MET A 30 -14.12 5.63 1.36
C MET A 30 -14.27 5.72 -0.17
N ASP A 31 -13.85 6.84 -0.76
CA ASP A 31 -13.86 7.05 -2.21
C ASP A 31 -12.75 6.24 -2.92
N THR A 32 -13.00 4.95 -3.11
CA THR A 32 -12.10 4.00 -3.78
C THR A 32 -11.56 4.53 -5.12
N PHE A 33 -12.43 5.06 -5.96
CA PHE A 33 -12.06 5.54 -7.30
C PHE A 33 -11.03 6.67 -7.22
N ARG A 34 -11.25 7.64 -6.31
CA ARG A 34 -10.36 8.78 -6.13
C ARG A 34 -9.01 8.37 -5.55
N ILE A 35 -9.02 7.46 -4.57
CA ILE A 35 -7.80 6.95 -3.93
C ILE A 35 -6.95 6.20 -4.97
N GLN A 36 -7.57 5.34 -5.79
CA GLN A 36 -6.87 4.63 -6.86
C GLN A 36 -6.32 5.57 -7.94
N GLU A 37 -7.05 6.62 -8.30
CA GLU A 37 -6.58 7.62 -9.27
C GLU A 37 -5.32 8.33 -8.77
N GLU A 38 -5.31 8.76 -7.50
CA GLU A 38 -4.13 9.38 -6.89
C GLU A 38 -2.97 8.38 -6.78
N MET A 39 -3.23 7.14 -6.35
CA MET A 39 -2.19 6.11 -6.26
C MET A 39 -1.53 5.78 -7.61
N GLN A 40 -2.26 5.93 -8.73
CA GLN A 40 -1.75 5.71 -10.09
C GLN A 40 -1.14 6.97 -10.74
N SER A 41 -1.23 8.13 -10.09
CA SER A 41 -0.78 9.41 -10.63
C SER A 41 0.76 9.55 -10.67
N GLY A 42 1.49 8.74 -9.90
CA GLY A 42 2.94 8.85 -9.75
C GLY A 42 3.68 7.51 -9.79
N ASP A 43 4.95 7.53 -9.40
CA ASP A 43 5.79 6.35 -9.28
C ASP A 43 5.45 5.51 -8.04
N LEU A 44 6.04 4.31 -7.91
CA LEU A 44 5.82 3.40 -6.77
C LEU A 44 5.95 4.09 -5.40
N ASN A 45 6.86 5.05 -5.27
CA ASN A 45 7.05 5.79 -4.03
C ASN A 45 5.83 6.67 -3.70
N HIS A 46 5.22 7.29 -4.72
CA HIS A 46 3.98 8.04 -4.57
C HIS A 46 2.84 7.11 -4.16
N LEU A 47 2.74 5.94 -4.80
CA LEU A 47 1.75 4.92 -4.49
C LEU A 47 1.80 4.52 -3.01
N ILE A 48 3.00 4.23 -2.48
CA ILE A 48 3.20 3.86 -1.06
C ILE A 48 2.84 5.02 -0.12
N ILE A 49 3.25 6.24 -0.45
CA ILE A 49 2.95 7.43 0.36
C ILE A 49 1.45 7.69 0.41
N THR A 50 0.77 7.65 -0.74
CA THR A 50 -0.68 7.88 -0.84
C THR A 50 -1.45 6.78 -0.11
N PHE A 51 -1.04 5.51 -0.26
CA PHE A 51 -1.61 4.41 0.51
C PHE A 51 -1.45 4.62 2.02
N ASN A 52 -0.25 4.96 2.49
CA ASN A 52 0.01 5.22 3.90
C ASN A 52 -0.75 6.46 4.41
N TYR A 53 -0.94 7.47 3.57
CA TYR A 53 -1.73 8.65 3.93
C TYR A 53 -3.20 8.32 4.19
N TYR A 54 -3.82 7.48 3.36
CA TYR A 54 -5.23 7.10 3.50
C TYR A 54 -5.47 6.01 4.54
N PHE A 55 -4.57 5.04 4.61
CA PHE A 55 -4.76 3.83 5.41
C PHE A 55 -3.83 3.72 6.60
N GLY A 56 -2.80 4.56 6.72
CA GLY A 56 -1.80 4.48 7.81
C GLY A 56 -2.36 4.67 9.21
N GLU A 57 -3.51 5.34 9.35
CA GLU A 57 -4.24 5.42 10.63
C GLU A 57 -5.05 4.14 10.94
N TYR A 58 -5.31 3.30 9.95
CA TYR A 58 -6.11 2.07 10.05
C TYR A 58 -5.27 0.79 9.98
N ILE A 59 -4.11 0.85 9.32
CA ILE A 59 -3.16 -0.24 9.14
C ILE A 59 -1.72 0.26 9.29
N GLU A 60 -0.96 -0.36 10.18
CA GLU A 60 0.49 -0.26 10.15
C GLU A 60 1.02 -1.21 9.07
N LEU A 61 1.62 -0.63 8.02
CA LEU A 61 2.50 -1.39 7.13
C LEU A 61 3.69 -1.87 7.98
N LEU A 62 3.62 -3.10 8.47
CA LEU A 62 4.74 -3.76 9.14
C LEU A 62 5.82 -4.01 8.09
N ASP A 63 6.77 -3.09 8.02
CA ASP A 63 8.01 -3.29 7.28
C ASP A 63 8.65 -4.58 7.80
N SER A 64 8.67 -5.60 6.95
CA SER A 64 9.07 -6.96 7.37
C SER A 64 10.55 -7.07 7.71
N ASP A 65 11.31 -5.96 7.63
CA ASP A 65 12.71 -5.85 8.07
C ASP A 65 12.89 -5.25 9.49
N HIS A 66 11.84 -4.81 10.18
CA HIS A 66 11.98 -4.42 11.60
C HIS A 66 11.68 -5.58 12.54
N ARG A 67 12.56 -6.59 12.50
CA ARG A 67 12.79 -7.46 13.65
C ARG A 67 13.85 -6.81 14.55
N ILE A 68 13.50 -6.67 15.84
CA ILE A 68 14.32 -6.24 17.00
C ILE A 68 14.38 -4.71 17.13
N GLY A 69 14.02 -4.06 18.23
CA GLY A 69 13.69 -4.46 19.58
C GLY A 69 13.68 -3.18 20.44
N SER A 70 12.89 -3.23 21.52
CA SER A 70 12.96 -2.37 22.71
C SER A 70 14.37 -2.06 23.21
#